data_AF-K0I532-F1
#
_entry.id   AF-K0I532-F1
#
_cell.length_a   1.000
_cell.length_b   1.000
_cell.length_c   1.000
_cell.angle_alpha   90.00
_cell.angle_beta   90.00
_cell.angle_gamma   90.00
#
_symmetry.space_group_name_H-M   'P 1'
#
loop_
_entity.id
_entity.type
_entity.pdbx_description
1 polymer ?
#
loop_
_entity_poly.entity_id
_entity_poly.type
_entity_poly.pdbx_seq_one_letter_code
_entity_poly.pdbx_strand_id
1 'polypeptide(L)'
;MARLFAPTCHPMPFATMATPLTLLALALPFLFCFTQAPINNFWPLLASWGCGAVLVLLALARCGSTPGRGQQGETGGAPALVSSRMLAAGLLVAALASAAIGLLQYFVGDPGLPGVQPSTLGQAIGNLRQRNQQATLLSLGVWALLWALAQMQARLDHPGIAAPVQGGKAWPGWLTGLLVAWALALLAMSSAATASRTGAVQWLLMLGLVLCWRVSWGRLVLGLGLVGLILYGAAAWLLPRLLLDWTGFASDGLFVRILDEEPGCTSRRVLWANVLHLIAQKPWAGWGWGELDYAHYVTVFPGERFCVLLDNAHNLPLHLAVELGVPVALIFCAAVVVWVLREKPWRETDPARQLAWGVLALVGLHSLLEFPLWYGPFQLVTVVAVALLWRWQLPGWASSLGARRGAAAIILAGLALGAYVGWDFYRVGQLYRPLADRPPSLRQDTVRKVGNTPFFTDQVDFALLTTIELSPSNAGQVFGVANKLLHFSPEPRVIEPLIESATMLGLDDEAAFHLKRYRAAYPADYERWREQGRRISSHLKP
;
A
#
# COMPACT_ATOMS: atom_id res chain seq x y z
N MET A 1 15.15 -43.93 48.09
CA MET A 1 15.86 -42.87 47.34
C MET A 1 15.52 -43.00 45.86
N ALA A 2 15.40 -41.87 45.15
CA ALA A 2 15.10 -41.74 43.71
C ALA A 2 13.61 -41.68 43.29
N ARG A 3 12.94 -40.57 43.64
CA ARG A 3 12.03 -39.87 42.72
C ARG A 3 12.44 -38.40 42.74
N LEU A 4 12.99 -37.88 41.67
CA LEU A 4 13.05 -36.44 41.39
C LEU A 4 13.47 -36.21 39.93
N PHE A 5 12.72 -35.32 39.27
CA PHE A 5 12.92 -34.69 37.95
C PHE A 5 12.57 -35.50 36.69
N ALA A 6 11.28 -35.42 36.32
CA ALA A 6 10.90 -35.25 34.92
C ALA A 6 10.28 -33.84 34.79
N PRO A 7 10.78 -32.95 33.92
CA PRO A 7 10.17 -31.65 33.70
C PRO A 7 8.87 -31.85 32.93
N THR A 8 7.74 -31.52 33.55
CA THR A 8 6.45 -31.42 32.89
C THR A 8 6.44 -30.18 32.00
N CYS A 9 6.92 -30.32 30.76
CA CYS A 9 6.60 -29.38 29.69
C CYS A 9 5.09 -29.47 29.41
N HIS A 10 4.30 -28.64 30.07
CA HIS A 10 2.91 -28.44 29.68
C HIS A 10 2.88 -27.83 28.28
N PRO A 11 2.26 -28.48 27.27
CA PRO A 11 2.08 -27.86 25.98
C PRO A 11 1.22 -26.61 26.17
N MET A 12 1.78 -25.44 25.85
CA MET A 12 1.02 -24.20 25.76
C MET A 12 -0.17 -24.44 24.82
N PRO A 13 -1.42 -24.16 25.23
CA PRO A 13 -2.56 -24.38 24.36
C PRO A 13 -2.38 -23.56 23.08
N PHE A 14 -2.55 -24.19 21.91
CA PHE A 14 -2.46 -23.55 20.59
C PHE A 14 -3.25 -22.22 20.51
N ALA A 15 -4.37 -22.12 21.22
CA ALA A 15 -5.20 -20.91 21.34
C ALA A 15 -4.45 -19.71 21.95
N THR A 16 -3.51 -19.93 22.87
CA THR A 16 -2.77 -18.89 23.59
C THR A 16 -1.76 -18.18 22.68
N MET A 17 -1.18 -18.87 21.70
CA MET A 17 -0.26 -18.29 20.72
C MET A 17 -0.97 -17.77 19.47
N ALA A 18 -2.08 -18.39 19.06
CA ALA A 18 -2.73 -18.04 17.79
C ALA A 18 -3.32 -16.62 17.80
N THR A 19 -3.81 -16.13 18.94
CA THR A 19 -4.40 -14.79 19.07
C THR A 19 -3.37 -13.66 18.88
N PRO A 20 -2.25 -13.60 19.64
CA PRO A 20 -1.24 -12.56 19.44
C PRO A 20 -0.60 -12.62 18.06
N LEU A 21 -0.40 -13.82 17.49
CA LEU A 21 0.11 -13.97 16.12
C LEU A 21 -0.86 -13.42 15.07
N THR A 22 -2.17 -13.59 15.27
CA THR A 22 -3.19 -13.02 14.36
C THR A 22 -3.18 -11.50 14.41
N LEU A 23 -3.13 -10.92 15.61
CA LEU A 23 -3.04 -9.47 15.79
C LEU A 23 -1.76 -8.91 15.16
N LEU A 24 -0.62 -9.57 15.38
CA LEU A 24 0.64 -9.18 14.78
C LEU A 24 0.59 -9.26 13.25
N ALA A 25 0.06 -10.34 12.67
CA ALA A 25 -0.05 -10.49 11.23
C ALA A 25 -1.00 -9.47 10.57
N LEU A 26 -1.98 -8.93 11.31
CA LEU A 26 -2.84 -7.85 10.82
C LEU A 26 -2.18 -6.47 10.96
N ALA A 27 -1.43 -6.24 12.03
CA ALA A 27 -0.86 -4.93 12.33
C ALA A 27 0.51 -4.69 11.67
N LEU A 28 1.38 -5.70 11.65
CA LEU A 28 2.75 -5.63 11.14
C LEU A 28 2.84 -5.09 9.70
N PRO A 29 1.98 -5.48 8.74
CA PRO A 29 2.05 -4.95 7.37
C PRO A 29 2.05 -3.41 7.32
N PHE A 30 1.26 -2.77 8.17
CA PHE A 30 1.15 -1.31 8.24
C PHE A 30 2.29 -0.64 9.01
N LEU A 31 2.94 -1.38 9.90
CA LEU A 31 4.07 -0.91 10.72
C LEU A 31 5.42 -1.28 10.12
N PHE A 32 5.43 -2.06 9.03
CA PHE A 32 6.65 -2.56 8.42
C PHE A 32 7.49 -1.42 7.84
N CYS A 33 8.67 -1.21 8.42
CA CYS A 33 9.53 -0.07 8.12
C CYS A 33 10.76 -0.44 7.27
N PHE A 34 10.98 -1.71 6.90
CA PHE A 34 12.20 -2.08 6.16
C PHE A 34 11.98 -1.98 4.66
N THR A 35 12.87 -1.26 3.98
CA THR A 35 12.70 -0.91 2.56
C THR A 35 14.07 -0.82 1.92
N GLN A 36 14.18 -1.21 0.65
CA GLN A 36 15.48 -1.23 -0.03
C GLN A 36 15.31 -0.99 -1.53
N ALA A 37 16.24 -0.24 -2.11
CA ALA A 37 16.43 -0.18 -3.55
C ALA A 37 16.77 -1.59 -4.12
N PRO A 38 16.45 -1.86 -5.40
CA PRO A 38 15.86 -0.94 -6.39
C PRO A 38 14.35 -0.74 -6.27
N ILE A 39 13.62 -1.63 -5.57
CA ILE A 39 12.16 -1.56 -5.46
C ILE A 39 11.78 -1.31 -3.99
N ASN A 40 11.54 -0.04 -3.65
CA ASN A 40 11.26 0.40 -2.28
C ASN A 40 10.04 -0.27 -1.62
N ASN A 41 9.13 -0.84 -2.41
CA ASN A 41 7.93 -1.53 -1.94
C ASN A 41 8.08 -3.06 -1.86
N PHE A 42 9.21 -3.64 -2.30
CA PHE A 42 9.40 -5.09 -2.36
C PHE A 42 9.26 -5.77 -1.00
N TRP A 43 10.04 -5.34 0.00
CA TRP A 43 9.99 -5.93 1.34
C TRP A 43 8.65 -5.72 2.06
N PRO A 44 8.02 -4.53 2.04
CA PRO A 44 6.67 -4.34 2.55
C PRO A 44 5.64 -5.27 1.91
N LEU A 45 5.71 -5.47 0.58
CA LEU A 45 4.84 -6.40 -0.12
C LEU A 45 5.08 -7.83 0.36
N LEU A 46 6.31 -8.31 0.33
CA LEU A 46 6.67 -9.67 0.75
C LEU A 46 6.26 -9.95 2.20
N ALA A 47 6.50 -9.00 3.11
CA ALA A 47 6.10 -9.10 4.51
C ALA A 47 4.57 -9.18 4.68
N SER A 48 3.81 -8.39 3.91
CA SER A 48 2.34 -8.41 3.96
C SER A 48 1.76 -9.74 3.49
N TRP A 49 2.30 -10.30 2.40
CA TRP A 49 1.89 -11.61 1.88
C TRP A 49 2.32 -12.74 2.83
N GLY A 50 3.50 -12.63 3.45
CA GLY A 50 3.91 -13.53 4.52
C GLY A 50 2.95 -13.51 5.72
N CYS A 51 2.49 -12.32 6.13
CA CYS A 51 1.46 -12.18 7.15
C CYS A 51 0.13 -12.83 6.71
N GLY A 52 -0.29 -12.62 5.47
CA GLY A 52 -1.47 -13.28 4.90
C GLY A 52 -1.36 -14.82 4.95
N ALA A 53 -0.22 -15.38 4.56
CA ALA A 53 0.06 -16.81 4.67
C ALA A 53 -0.03 -17.31 6.12
N VAL A 54 0.52 -16.57 7.09
CA VAL A 54 0.38 -16.88 8.52
C VAL A 54 -1.09 -16.91 8.95
N LEU A 55 -1.91 -15.93 8.53
CA LEU A 55 -3.34 -15.92 8.84
C LEU A 55 -4.05 -17.16 8.30
N VAL A 56 -3.76 -17.56 7.05
CA VAL A 56 -4.35 -18.77 6.45
C VAL A 56 -3.87 -20.04 7.16
N LEU A 57 -2.59 -20.15 7.52
CA LEU A 57 -2.07 -21.31 8.26
C LEU A 57 -2.70 -21.43 9.66
N LEU A 58 -2.84 -20.31 10.38
CA LEU A 58 -3.54 -20.27 11.66
C LEU A 58 -5.00 -20.68 11.51
N ALA A 59 -5.68 -20.25 10.45
CA ALA A 59 -7.04 -20.66 10.12
C ALA A 59 -7.16 -22.18 9.89
N LEU A 60 -6.30 -22.74 9.04
CA LEU A 60 -6.27 -24.17 8.72
C LEU A 60 -6.04 -25.03 9.98
N ALA A 61 -5.18 -24.57 10.88
CA ALA A 61 -4.91 -25.23 12.14
C ALA A 61 -6.07 -25.14 13.16
N ARG A 62 -6.93 -24.10 13.07
CA ARG A 62 -8.14 -23.96 13.92
C ARG A 62 -9.31 -24.82 13.45
N CYS A 63 -9.40 -25.19 12.17
CA CYS A 63 -10.52 -25.95 11.59
C CYS A 63 -10.73 -27.38 12.15
N GLY A 64 -9.95 -27.83 13.14
CA GLY A 64 -10.18 -29.07 13.90
C GLY A 64 -10.67 -28.85 15.34
N SER A 65 -10.75 -27.59 15.78
CA SER A 65 -11.19 -27.21 17.12
C SER A 65 -12.64 -26.74 17.06
N THR A 66 -13.41 -26.97 18.13
CA THR A 66 -14.76 -26.41 18.25
C THR A 66 -14.71 -24.89 18.07
N PRO A 67 -15.54 -24.29 17.20
CA PRO A 67 -15.54 -22.85 17.00
C PRO A 67 -15.75 -22.16 18.35
N GLY A 68 -14.83 -21.27 18.70
CA GLY A 68 -14.94 -20.50 19.93
C GLY A 68 -16.24 -19.69 19.89
N ARG A 69 -16.92 -19.53 21.04
CA ARG A 69 -18.18 -18.78 21.19
C ARG A 69 -18.20 -17.38 20.53
N GLY A 70 -17.04 -16.78 20.25
CA GLY A 70 -16.91 -15.50 19.53
C GLY A 70 -17.18 -15.53 18.01
N GLN A 71 -17.13 -16.71 17.37
CA GLN A 71 -17.43 -16.91 15.94
C GLN A 71 -18.90 -17.32 15.69
N GLN A 72 -19.67 -17.65 16.73
CA GLN A 72 -21.01 -18.25 16.63
C GLN A 72 -22.12 -17.34 16.07
N GLY A 73 -21.79 -16.18 15.51
CA GLY A 73 -22.75 -15.28 14.86
C GLY A 73 -22.21 -14.55 13.63
N GLU A 74 -21.01 -14.89 13.15
CA GLU A 74 -20.44 -14.27 11.94
C GLU A 74 -20.83 -15.10 10.70
N THR A 75 -21.50 -14.49 9.72
CA THR A 75 -21.92 -15.19 8.50
C THR A 75 -20.87 -15.06 7.39
N GLY A 76 -20.12 -16.13 7.08
CA GLY A 76 -19.22 -16.16 5.92
C GLY A 76 -18.08 -17.19 5.98
N GLY A 77 -17.17 -17.15 5.00
CA GLY A 77 -15.95 -17.97 4.94
C GLY A 77 -14.78 -17.42 5.77
N ALA A 78 -14.67 -16.10 5.96
CA ALA A 78 -13.62 -15.51 6.81
C ALA A 78 -13.71 -15.67 8.33
N PRO A 79 -14.83 -16.05 8.99
CA PRO A 79 -14.77 -16.48 10.38
C PRO A 79 -13.70 -17.57 10.54
N ALA A 80 -13.52 -18.44 9.53
CA ALA A 80 -12.43 -19.41 9.52
C ALA A 80 -11.04 -18.76 9.43
N LEU A 81 -10.89 -17.68 8.65
CA LEU A 81 -9.62 -16.96 8.45
C LEU A 81 -9.25 -16.07 9.66
N VAL A 82 -10.07 -15.06 9.95
CA VAL A 82 -9.88 -14.03 10.98
C VAL A 82 -11.27 -13.54 11.42
N SER A 83 -11.54 -13.51 12.73
CA SER A 83 -12.79 -12.93 13.23
C SER A 83 -12.83 -11.41 13.06
N SER A 84 -14.03 -10.83 12.91
CA SER A 84 -14.21 -9.37 12.77
C SER A 84 -13.56 -8.58 13.90
N ARG A 85 -13.59 -9.12 15.12
CA ARG A 85 -12.95 -8.54 16.32
C ARG A 85 -11.43 -8.48 16.19
N MET A 86 -10.81 -9.53 15.65
CA MET A 86 -9.35 -9.56 15.44
C MET A 86 -8.95 -8.60 14.32
N LEU A 87 -9.72 -8.52 13.24
CA LEU A 87 -9.51 -7.52 12.19
C LEU A 87 -9.57 -6.10 12.77
N ALA A 88 -10.65 -5.76 13.47
CA ALA A 88 -10.81 -4.43 14.08
C ALA A 88 -9.67 -4.12 15.07
N ALA A 89 -9.31 -5.08 15.94
CA ALA A 89 -8.23 -4.89 16.89
C ALA A 89 -6.87 -4.72 16.21
N GLY A 90 -6.55 -5.51 15.18
CA GLY A 90 -5.31 -5.39 14.41
C GLY A 90 -5.19 -4.04 13.68
N LEU A 91 -6.28 -3.60 13.03
CA LEU A 91 -6.35 -2.29 12.39
C LEU A 91 -6.19 -1.15 13.40
N LEU A 92 -6.85 -1.24 14.55
CA LEU A 92 -6.77 -0.22 15.60
C LEU A 92 -5.36 -0.14 16.19
N VAL A 93 -4.73 -1.28 16.49
CA VAL A 93 -3.34 -1.33 16.99
C VAL A 93 -2.38 -0.72 15.97
N ALA A 94 -2.48 -1.11 14.70
CA ALA A 94 -1.67 -0.53 13.62
C ALA A 94 -1.88 0.98 13.51
N ALA A 95 -3.12 1.44 13.50
CA ALA A 95 -3.46 2.84 13.35
C ALA A 95 -2.98 3.68 14.55
N LEU A 96 -3.12 3.20 15.79
CA LEU A 96 -2.64 3.92 16.98
C LEU A 96 -1.11 4.01 17.02
N ALA A 97 -0.41 2.91 16.71
CA ALA A 97 1.05 2.92 16.63
C ALA A 97 1.54 3.84 15.50
N SER A 98 0.95 3.73 14.30
CA SER A 98 1.25 4.63 13.19
C SER A 98 0.84 6.08 13.46
N ALA A 99 -0.17 6.33 14.30
CA ALA A 99 -0.58 7.67 14.67
C ALA A 99 0.50 8.37 15.52
N ALA A 100 1.05 7.65 16.49
CA ALA A 100 2.16 8.11 17.31
C ALA A 100 3.42 8.36 16.46
N ILE A 101 3.76 7.42 15.56
CA ILE A 101 4.88 7.59 14.61
C ILE A 101 4.66 8.83 13.73
N GLY A 102 3.46 8.98 13.17
CA GLY A 102 3.13 10.10 12.28
C GLY A 102 3.24 11.47 12.97
N LEU A 103 2.77 11.58 14.22
CA LEU A 103 2.90 12.83 14.99
C LEU A 103 4.35 13.11 15.38
N LEU A 104 5.12 12.08 15.73
CA LEU A 104 6.55 12.22 15.96
C LEU A 104 7.26 12.75 14.71
N GLN A 105 7.03 12.13 13.55
CA GLN A 105 7.55 12.59 12.26
C GLN A 105 7.14 14.03 11.93
N TYR A 106 5.89 14.41 12.22
CA TYR A 106 5.38 15.75 11.93
C TYR A 106 6.15 16.84 12.67
N PHE A 107 6.46 16.64 13.95
CA PHE A 107 7.15 17.65 14.78
C PHE A 107 8.67 17.51 14.82
N VAL A 108 9.23 16.34 14.54
CA VAL A 108 10.67 16.06 14.66
C VAL A 108 11.34 15.86 13.29
N GLY A 109 10.59 15.49 12.25
CA GLY A 109 11.15 15.09 10.96
C GLY A 109 11.67 13.65 11.01
N ASP A 110 12.99 13.48 10.99
CA ASP A 110 13.64 12.18 11.17
C ASP A 110 14.03 11.98 12.64
N PRO A 111 13.35 11.11 13.38
CA PRO A 111 13.67 10.87 14.79
C PRO A 111 14.88 9.96 14.99
N GLY A 112 15.43 9.32 13.95
CA GLY A 112 16.55 8.38 14.06
C GLY A 112 16.25 7.12 14.88
N LEU A 113 14.97 6.80 15.11
CA LEU A 113 14.55 5.68 15.94
C LEU A 113 14.46 4.38 15.12
N PRO A 114 15.04 3.27 15.62
CA PRO A 114 14.85 1.96 15.00
C PRO A 114 13.36 1.62 14.89
N GLY A 115 12.93 1.15 13.72
CA GLY A 115 11.52 0.82 13.49
C GLY A 115 10.66 1.99 12.97
N VAL A 116 11.23 3.20 12.84
CA VAL A 116 10.55 4.38 12.30
C VAL A 116 11.21 4.80 10.99
N GLN A 117 10.40 5.03 9.96
CA GLN A 117 10.88 5.60 8.71
C GLN A 117 11.18 7.10 8.85
N PRO A 118 12.28 7.60 8.26
CA PRO A 118 12.58 9.02 8.25
C PRO A 118 11.49 9.81 7.51
N SER A 119 11.25 11.03 7.98
CA SER A 119 10.33 11.98 7.36
C SER A 119 10.93 13.39 7.39
N THR A 120 10.23 14.34 6.78
CA THR A 120 10.55 15.76 6.88
C THR A 120 9.56 16.46 7.81
N LEU A 121 9.98 17.60 8.39
CA LEU A 121 9.12 18.41 9.25
C LEU A 121 7.79 18.74 8.56
N GLY A 122 6.70 18.69 9.32
CA GLY A 122 5.35 18.92 8.82
C GLY A 122 4.77 17.77 8.00
N GLN A 123 5.42 16.59 7.95
CA GLN A 123 4.90 15.43 7.24
C GLN A 123 4.69 14.21 8.14
N ALA A 124 3.43 13.86 8.37
CA ALA A 124 3.04 12.60 9.00
C ALA A 124 2.78 11.52 7.93
N ILE A 125 3.79 10.71 7.62
CA ILE A 125 3.71 9.67 6.57
C ILE A 125 3.72 8.23 7.12
N GLY A 126 3.92 8.09 8.43
CA GLY A 126 4.10 6.81 9.11
C GLY A 126 5.20 5.95 8.49
N ASN A 127 5.17 4.65 8.78
CA ASN A 127 6.04 3.68 8.11
C ASN A 127 5.56 3.34 6.68
N LEU A 128 4.36 3.80 6.31
CA LEU A 128 3.83 3.67 4.95
C LEU A 128 4.50 4.63 3.96
N ARG A 129 5.23 5.65 4.45
CA ARG A 129 6.04 6.59 3.65
C ARG A 129 5.26 7.42 2.62
N GLN A 130 3.94 7.48 2.76
CA GLN A 130 3.08 8.22 1.84
C GLN A 130 1.84 8.71 2.61
N ARG A 131 1.50 9.99 2.43
CA ARG A 131 0.48 10.71 3.22
C ARG A 131 -0.93 10.12 3.10
N ASN A 132 -1.35 9.75 1.90
CA ASN A 132 -2.66 9.15 1.63
C ASN A 132 -2.75 7.69 2.14
N GLN A 133 -1.66 6.93 2.08
CA GLN A 133 -1.57 5.59 2.68
C GLN A 133 -1.71 5.70 4.21
N GLN A 134 -0.97 6.61 4.83
CA GLN A 134 -1.08 6.89 6.27
C GLN A 134 -2.50 7.34 6.65
N ALA A 135 -3.08 8.29 5.92
CA ALA A 135 -4.45 8.77 6.17
C ALA A 135 -5.50 7.65 6.08
N THR A 136 -5.34 6.72 5.13
CA THR A 136 -6.24 5.58 4.97
C THR A 136 -6.11 4.59 6.12
N LEU A 137 -4.90 4.29 6.59
CA LEU A 137 -4.70 3.47 7.79
C LEU A 137 -5.36 4.11 9.02
N LEU A 138 -5.19 5.42 9.21
CA LEU A 138 -5.80 6.13 10.34
C LEU A 138 -7.33 6.10 10.26
N SER A 139 -7.90 6.26 9.05
CA SER A 139 -9.34 6.10 8.81
C SER A 139 -9.82 4.69 9.09
N LEU A 140 -9.06 3.65 8.69
CA LEU A 140 -9.37 2.25 9.04
C LEU A 140 -9.35 2.03 10.56
N GLY A 141 -8.43 2.69 11.28
CA GLY A 141 -8.37 2.69 12.74
C GLY A 141 -9.58 3.34 13.40
N VAL A 142 -10.00 4.53 12.92
CA VAL A 142 -11.22 5.20 13.40
C VAL A 142 -12.44 4.34 13.13
N TRP A 143 -12.54 3.76 11.94
CA TRP A 143 -13.62 2.84 11.58
C TRP A 143 -13.68 1.63 12.52
N ALA A 144 -12.54 1.00 12.79
CA ALA A 144 -12.43 -0.12 13.73
C ALA A 144 -12.79 0.28 15.18
N LEU A 145 -12.41 1.48 15.62
CA LEU A 145 -12.76 2.02 16.94
C LEU A 145 -14.27 2.24 17.09
N LEU A 146 -14.90 2.92 16.11
CA LEU A 146 -16.33 3.18 16.11
C LEU A 146 -17.14 1.87 16.03
N TRP A 147 -16.69 0.93 15.20
CA TRP A 147 -17.28 -0.40 15.15
C TRP A 147 -17.18 -1.13 16.49
N ALA A 148 -16.00 -1.14 17.13
CA ALA A 148 -15.82 -1.79 18.42
C ALA A 148 -16.75 -1.21 19.49
N LEU A 149 -16.97 0.11 19.46
CA LEU A 149 -17.91 0.78 20.35
C LEU A 149 -19.36 0.37 20.08
N ALA A 150 -19.79 0.31 18.82
CA ALA A 150 -21.12 -0.18 18.45
C ALA A 150 -21.36 -1.60 19.00
N GLN A 151 -20.34 -2.47 18.89
CA GLN A 151 -20.38 -3.83 19.42
C GLN A 151 -20.40 -3.90 20.95
N MET A 152 -19.78 -2.95 21.65
CA MET A 152 -19.86 -2.85 23.11
C MET A 152 -21.24 -2.40 23.55
N GLN A 153 -21.81 -1.38 22.89
CA GLN A 153 -23.15 -0.87 23.19
C GLN A 153 -24.22 -1.94 23.01
N ALA A 154 -24.21 -2.64 21.87
CA ALA A 154 -25.19 -3.70 21.59
C ALA A 154 -25.20 -4.82 22.65
N ARG A 155 -24.05 -5.10 23.29
CA ARG A 155 -23.97 -6.08 24.39
C ARG A 155 -24.52 -5.57 25.71
N LEU A 156 -24.40 -4.26 25.98
CA LEU A 156 -24.93 -3.63 27.18
C LEU A 156 -26.46 -3.51 27.11
N ASP A 157 -26.99 -3.20 25.92
CA ASP A 157 -28.43 -3.02 25.70
C ASP A 157 -29.20 -4.37 25.68
N HIS A 158 -28.51 -5.48 25.36
CA HIS A 158 -29.09 -6.84 25.34
C HIS A 158 -28.27 -7.86 26.16
N PRO A 159 -28.29 -7.77 27.50
CA PRO A 159 -27.49 -8.65 28.37
C PRO A 159 -27.92 -10.13 28.32
N GLY A 160 -29.17 -10.43 27.94
CA GLY A 160 -29.72 -11.80 27.91
C GLY A 160 -29.29 -12.68 26.73
N ILE A 161 -28.68 -12.11 25.68
CA ILE A 161 -28.20 -12.84 24.49
C ILE A 161 -26.66 -12.90 24.47
N ALA A 162 -25.99 -11.99 25.20
CA ALA A 162 -24.54 -11.90 25.27
C ALA A 162 -23.98 -12.70 26.46
N ALA A 163 -23.45 -13.89 26.21
CA ALA A 163 -22.74 -14.66 27.22
C ALA A 163 -21.55 -13.87 27.81
N PRO A 164 -21.29 -13.93 29.13
CA PRO A 164 -20.21 -13.21 29.77
C PRO A 164 -18.86 -13.66 29.19
N VAL A 165 -17.97 -12.69 28.92
CA VAL A 165 -16.56 -12.96 28.68
C VAL A 165 -15.97 -13.44 30.01
N GLN A 166 -15.90 -14.76 30.21
CA GLN A 166 -15.20 -15.33 31.35
C GLN A 166 -13.69 -15.09 31.19
N GLY A 167 -13.08 -14.42 32.16
CA GLY A 167 -11.63 -14.47 32.39
C GLY A 167 -10.89 -13.13 32.41
N GLY A 168 -11.51 -12.02 32.01
CA GLY A 168 -10.90 -10.69 32.09
C GLY A 168 -11.67 -9.80 33.07
N LYS A 169 -10.99 -9.13 33.99
CA LYS A 169 -11.59 -8.00 34.75
C LYS A 169 -12.07 -6.99 33.71
N ALA A 170 -13.39 -6.83 33.57
CA ALA A 170 -13.95 -5.77 32.74
C ALA A 170 -13.43 -4.44 33.28
N TRP A 171 -12.87 -3.61 32.41
CA TRP A 171 -12.38 -2.31 32.82
C TRP A 171 -13.57 -1.45 33.27
N PRO A 172 -13.39 -0.58 34.26
CA PRO A 172 -14.44 0.36 34.64
C PRO A 172 -14.90 1.18 33.43
N GLY A 173 -16.21 1.39 33.27
CA GLY A 173 -16.78 2.07 32.09
C GLY A 173 -16.19 3.46 31.85
N TRP A 174 -15.83 4.20 32.91
CA TRP A 174 -15.16 5.50 32.81
C TRP A 174 -13.77 5.40 32.15
N LEU A 175 -13.02 4.35 32.46
CA LEU A 175 -11.68 4.14 31.92
C LEU A 175 -11.76 3.74 30.44
N THR A 176 -12.73 2.89 30.08
CA THR A 176 -13.01 2.57 28.67
C THR A 176 -13.42 3.81 27.89
N GLY A 177 -14.31 4.64 28.43
CA GLY A 177 -14.70 5.91 27.81
C GLY A 177 -13.51 6.85 27.60
N LEU A 178 -12.65 6.98 28.60
CA LEU A 178 -11.42 7.77 28.53
C LEU A 178 -10.48 7.26 27.43
N LEU A 179 -10.25 5.94 27.36
CA LEU A 179 -9.42 5.34 26.32
C LEU A 179 -9.97 5.56 24.91
N VAL A 180 -11.28 5.42 24.73
CA VAL A 180 -11.94 5.67 23.43
C VAL A 180 -11.79 7.13 23.03
N ALA A 181 -11.97 8.07 23.96
CA ALA A 181 -11.79 9.49 23.69
C ALA A 181 -10.34 9.82 23.29
N TRP A 182 -9.35 9.30 24.02
CA TRP A 182 -7.94 9.48 23.69
C TRP A 182 -7.55 8.84 22.35
N ALA A 183 -8.02 7.63 22.08
CA ALA A 183 -7.78 6.95 20.82
C ALA A 183 -8.35 7.75 19.65
N LEU A 184 -9.60 8.23 19.76
CA LEU A 184 -10.24 9.04 18.73
C LEU A 184 -9.51 10.37 18.51
N ALA A 185 -9.12 11.06 19.59
CA ALA A 185 -8.38 12.31 19.50
C ALA A 185 -7.01 12.10 18.84
N LEU A 186 -6.26 11.07 19.23
CA LEU A 186 -4.97 10.73 18.65
C LEU A 186 -5.08 10.44 17.14
N LEU A 187 -6.06 9.62 16.76
CA LEU A 187 -6.32 9.27 15.35
C LEU A 187 -6.76 10.49 14.54
N ALA A 188 -7.60 11.36 15.09
CA ALA A 188 -8.04 12.59 14.44
C ALA A 188 -6.88 13.58 14.22
N MET A 189 -6.08 13.84 15.27
CA MET A 189 -4.91 14.71 15.18
C MET A 189 -3.88 14.18 14.19
N SER A 190 -3.54 12.90 14.28
CA SER A 190 -2.59 12.30 13.33
C SER A 190 -3.13 12.29 11.90
N SER A 191 -4.44 12.07 11.72
CA SER A 191 -5.07 12.14 10.38
C SER A 191 -4.94 13.54 9.80
N ALA A 192 -5.15 14.56 10.62
CA ALA A 192 -4.98 15.96 10.22
C ALA A 192 -3.52 16.28 9.86
N ALA A 193 -2.55 15.77 10.63
CA ALA A 193 -1.12 15.93 10.38
C ALA A 193 -0.65 15.34 9.02
N THR A 194 -1.41 14.41 8.43
CA THR A 194 -1.10 13.90 7.07
C THR A 194 -1.36 14.93 5.97
N ALA A 195 -2.17 15.97 6.24
CA ALA A 195 -2.66 16.93 5.25
C ALA A 195 -3.21 16.28 3.97
N SER A 196 -3.85 15.12 4.08
CA SER A 196 -4.36 14.33 2.94
C SER A 196 -5.78 14.74 2.53
N ARG A 197 -5.95 15.10 1.25
CA ARG A 197 -7.27 15.32 0.63
C ARG A 197 -8.10 14.03 0.62
N THR A 198 -7.47 12.89 0.32
CA THR A 198 -8.10 11.56 0.40
C THR A 198 -8.61 11.28 1.81
N GLY A 199 -7.80 11.57 2.83
CA GLY A 199 -8.19 11.46 4.23
C GLY A 199 -9.42 12.30 4.55
N ALA A 200 -9.48 13.56 4.11
CA ALA A 200 -10.64 14.43 4.35
C ALA A 200 -11.95 13.83 3.81
N VAL A 201 -11.92 13.28 2.59
CA VAL A 201 -13.10 12.63 1.99
C VAL A 201 -13.44 11.32 2.73
N GLN A 202 -12.45 10.57 3.20
CA GLN A 202 -12.68 9.36 4.01
C GLN A 202 -13.36 9.67 5.34
N TRP A 203 -13.02 10.77 6.01
CA TRP A 203 -13.70 11.20 7.24
C TRP A 203 -15.19 11.50 7.01
N LEU A 204 -15.52 12.16 5.90
CA LEU A 204 -16.91 12.39 5.50
C LEU A 204 -17.63 11.08 5.13
N LEU A 205 -16.94 10.18 4.42
CA LEU A 205 -17.47 8.87 4.07
C LEU A 205 -17.80 8.04 5.32
N MET A 206 -16.91 8.00 6.31
CA MET A 206 -17.15 7.29 7.57
C MET A 206 -18.40 7.81 8.28
N LEU A 207 -18.57 9.13 8.37
CA LEU A 207 -19.77 9.73 8.95
C LEU A 207 -21.03 9.33 8.17
N GLY A 208 -20.97 9.35 6.82
CA GLY A 208 -22.06 8.89 5.96
C GLY A 208 -22.43 7.42 6.18
N LEU A 209 -21.43 6.54 6.37
CA LEU A 209 -21.65 5.13 6.69
C LEU A 209 -22.28 4.94 8.07
N VAL A 210 -21.80 5.65 9.10
CA VAL A 210 -22.40 5.62 10.44
C VAL A 210 -23.84 6.13 10.41
N LEU A 211 -24.13 7.17 9.63
CA LEU A 211 -25.50 7.65 9.41
C LEU A 211 -26.38 6.60 8.71
N CYS A 212 -25.84 5.91 7.71
CA CYS A 212 -26.54 4.83 7.01
C CYS A 212 -26.93 3.68 7.97
N TRP A 213 -26.04 3.33 8.89
CA TRP A 213 -26.24 2.26 9.87
C TRP A 213 -26.65 2.75 11.27
N ARG A 214 -27.15 3.98 11.39
CA ARG A 214 -27.46 4.65 12.67
C ARG A 214 -28.41 3.86 13.58
N VAL A 215 -29.29 3.05 12.99
CA VAL A 215 -30.24 2.21 13.75
C VAL A 215 -29.49 1.09 14.47
N SER A 216 -28.55 0.42 13.78
CA SER A 216 -27.72 -0.63 14.36
C SER A 216 -26.56 -0.11 15.22
N TRP A 217 -26.02 1.06 14.91
CA TRP A 217 -24.82 1.61 15.59
C TRP A 217 -25.14 2.55 16.75
N GLY A 218 -26.37 3.05 16.83
CA GLY A 218 -26.82 3.90 17.93
C GLY A 218 -26.35 5.36 17.85
N ARG A 219 -26.96 6.21 18.68
CA ARG A 219 -26.71 7.67 18.69
C ARG A 219 -25.34 8.04 19.26
N LEU A 220 -24.81 7.23 20.18
CA LEU A 220 -23.50 7.46 20.78
C LEU A 220 -22.38 7.40 19.74
N VAL A 221 -22.39 6.35 18.90
CA VAL A 221 -21.37 6.15 17.86
C VAL A 221 -21.46 7.25 16.80
N LEU A 222 -22.67 7.66 16.43
CA LEU A 222 -22.87 8.83 15.56
C LEU A 222 -22.33 10.12 16.18
N GLY A 223 -22.63 10.37 17.46
CA GLY A 223 -22.13 11.51 18.19
C GLY A 223 -20.59 11.55 18.24
N LEU A 224 -19.95 10.41 18.50
CA LEU A 224 -18.50 10.31 18.50
C LEU A 224 -17.89 10.42 17.09
N GLY A 225 -18.57 9.94 16.06
CA GLY A 225 -18.18 10.19 14.68
C GLY A 225 -18.16 11.69 14.34
N LEU A 226 -19.17 12.44 14.78
CA LEU A 226 -19.23 13.90 14.65
C LEU A 226 -18.14 14.60 15.46
N VAL A 227 -17.94 14.20 16.72
CA VAL A 227 -16.86 14.74 17.57
C VAL A 227 -15.51 14.49 16.93
N GLY A 228 -15.26 13.28 16.41
CA GLY A 228 -14.03 12.95 15.70
C GLY A 228 -13.80 13.85 14.48
N LEU A 229 -14.83 14.09 13.66
CA LEU A 229 -14.74 14.97 12.49
C LEU A 229 -14.43 16.43 12.90
N ILE A 230 -15.03 16.91 13.98
CA ILE A 230 -14.74 18.24 14.54
C ILE A 230 -13.29 18.32 15.04
N LEU A 231 -12.83 17.29 15.77
CA LEU A 231 -11.44 17.21 16.24
C LEU A 231 -10.45 17.17 15.08
N TYR A 232 -10.76 16.43 14.01
CA TYR A 232 -9.97 16.39 12.79
C TYR A 232 -9.87 17.78 12.14
N GLY A 233 -11.00 18.47 11.95
CA GLY A 233 -11.03 19.82 11.37
C GLY A 233 -10.28 20.85 12.23
N ALA A 234 -10.47 20.80 13.55
CA ALA A 234 -9.77 21.67 14.49
C ALA A 234 -8.25 21.42 14.48
N ALA A 235 -7.84 20.14 14.48
CA ALA A 235 -6.43 19.77 14.39
C ALA A 235 -5.80 20.16 13.05
N ALA A 236 -6.53 20.03 11.94
CA ALA A 236 -6.07 20.43 10.61
C ALA A 236 -5.79 21.93 10.50
N TRP A 237 -6.46 22.73 11.32
CA TRP A 237 -6.23 24.17 11.43
C TRP A 237 -5.11 24.51 12.44
N LEU A 238 -5.07 23.81 13.58
CA LEU A 238 -4.18 24.12 14.70
C LEU A 238 -2.75 23.58 14.50
N LEU A 239 -2.57 22.38 13.95
CA LEU A 239 -1.27 21.71 13.86
C LEU A 239 -0.22 22.47 13.03
N PRO A 240 -0.54 23.09 11.88
CA PRO A 240 0.45 23.89 11.14
C PRO A 240 0.94 25.10 11.95
N ARG A 241 0.08 25.69 12.77
CA ARG A 241 0.44 26.82 13.66
C ARG A 241 1.32 26.36 14.79
N LEU A 242 0.95 25.27 15.46
CA LEU A 242 1.78 24.67 16.50
C LEU A 242 3.15 24.25 15.98
N LEU A 243 3.22 23.73 14.75
CA LEU A 243 4.49 23.39 14.11
C LEU A 243 5.36 24.64 13.90
N LEU A 244 4.77 25.71 13.36
CA LEU A 244 5.46 26.98 13.14
C LEU A 244 5.95 27.58 14.46
N ASP A 245 5.11 27.62 15.49
CA ASP A 245 5.46 28.17 16.80
C ASP A 245 6.54 27.33 17.51
N TRP A 246 6.53 26.00 17.32
CA TRP A 246 7.48 25.08 17.95
C TRP A 246 8.83 25.00 17.24
N THR A 247 8.85 25.03 15.90
CA THR A 247 10.05 24.74 15.09
C THR A 247 10.51 25.90 14.23
N GLY A 248 9.69 26.93 14.03
CA GLY A 248 9.89 27.94 13.00
C GLY A 248 9.61 27.44 11.57
N PHE A 249 9.18 26.18 11.39
CA PHE A 249 8.92 25.60 10.08
C PHE A 249 7.47 25.83 9.65
N ALA A 250 7.28 26.49 8.52
CA ALA A 250 5.98 26.63 7.88
C ALA A 250 5.68 25.41 6.99
N SER A 251 4.55 24.76 7.22
CA SER A 251 4.06 23.65 6.39
C SER A 251 2.67 23.96 5.83
N ASP A 252 2.42 23.58 4.58
CA ASP A 252 1.08 23.69 4.00
C ASP A 252 0.11 22.72 4.67
N GLY A 253 -0.80 23.28 5.48
CA GLY A 253 -1.87 22.53 6.11
C GLY A 253 -2.90 22.00 5.10
N LEU A 254 -3.80 21.14 5.58
CA LEU A 254 -4.86 20.53 4.77
C LEU A 254 -5.69 21.57 3.99
N PHE A 255 -6.09 22.67 4.65
CA PHE A 255 -6.95 23.68 4.03
C PHE A 255 -6.29 24.40 2.86
N VAL A 256 -4.99 24.72 2.99
CA VAL A 256 -4.19 25.30 1.89
C VAL A 256 -4.20 24.33 0.71
N ARG A 257 -3.90 23.04 0.96
CA ARG A 257 -3.88 22.01 -0.10
C ARG A 257 -5.24 21.71 -0.75
N ILE A 258 -6.34 22.01 -0.08
CA ILE A 258 -7.69 21.87 -0.65
C ILE A 258 -8.02 23.06 -1.54
N LEU A 259 -7.62 24.27 -1.13
CA LEU A 259 -7.90 25.51 -1.84
C LEU A 259 -6.94 25.72 -3.02
N ASP A 260 -5.70 25.28 -2.89
CA ASP A 260 -4.70 25.38 -3.94
C ASP A 260 -4.85 24.22 -4.94
N GLU A 261 -5.09 24.57 -6.20
CA GLU A 261 -4.91 23.63 -7.30
C GLU A 261 -3.42 23.39 -7.50
N GLU A 262 -3.00 22.12 -7.64
CA GLU A 262 -1.62 21.78 -7.99
C GLU A 262 -1.27 22.49 -9.30
N PRO A 263 -0.33 23.46 -9.31
CA PRO A 263 -0.12 24.29 -10.48
C PRO A 263 0.56 23.50 -11.61
N GLY A 264 0.05 23.67 -12.83
CA GLY A 264 0.69 23.23 -14.07
C GLY A 264 0.73 21.72 -14.28
N CYS A 265 1.88 21.25 -14.77
CA CYS A 265 2.06 19.90 -15.32
C CYS A 265 1.98 18.76 -14.30
N THR A 266 1.96 19.05 -12.99
CA THR A 266 1.81 18.02 -11.94
C THR A 266 0.35 17.80 -11.52
N SER A 267 -0.59 18.54 -12.09
CA SER A 267 -2.00 18.43 -11.72
C SER A 267 -2.62 17.08 -12.12
N ARG A 268 -3.53 16.56 -11.27
CA ARG A 268 -4.34 15.36 -11.58
C ARG A 268 -5.19 15.53 -12.85
N ARG A 269 -5.60 16.77 -13.20
CA ARG A 269 -6.34 17.05 -14.43
C ARG A 269 -5.49 16.77 -15.67
N VAL A 270 -4.25 17.29 -15.69
CA VAL A 270 -3.28 17.03 -16.77
C VAL A 270 -2.95 15.54 -16.86
N LEU A 271 -2.74 14.88 -15.71
CA LEU A 271 -2.51 13.44 -15.65
C LEU A 271 -3.65 12.66 -16.32
N TRP A 272 -4.90 12.88 -15.90
CA TRP A 272 -6.05 12.15 -16.45
C TRP A 272 -6.33 12.51 -17.92
N ALA A 273 -6.11 13.75 -18.34
CA ALA A 273 -6.20 14.12 -19.75
C ALA A 273 -5.21 13.33 -20.62
N ASN A 274 -3.96 13.19 -20.16
CA ASN A 274 -2.96 12.36 -20.82
C ASN A 274 -3.36 10.89 -20.84
N VAL A 275 -3.82 10.32 -19.72
CA VAL A 275 -4.28 8.91 -19.66
C VAL A 275 -5.48 8.65 -20.59
N LEU A 276 -6.46 9.54 -20.61
CA LEU A 276 -7.62 9.45 -21.52
C LEU A 276 -7.19 9.50 -22.99
N HIS A 277 -6.20 10.34 -23.31
CA HIS A 277 -5.61 10.37 -24.65
C HIS A 277 -4.95 9.04 -25.01
N LEU A 278 -4.20 8.42 -24.09
CA LEU A 278 -3.59 7.10 -24.30
C LEU A 278 -4.65 6.00 -24.48
N ILE A 279 -5.73 6.02 -23.68
CA ILE A 279 -6.86 5.09 -23.82
C ILE A 279 -7.49 5.21 -25.21
N ALA A 280 -7.66 6.44 -25.72
CA ALA A 280 -8.24 6.67 -27.04
C ALA A 280 -7.39 6.09 -28.18
N GLN A 281 -6.07 5.95 -28.00
CA GLN A 281 -5.19 5.34 -29.01
C GLN A 281 -5.29 3.81 -29.05
N LYS A 282 -5.46 3.14 -27.90
CA LYS A 282 -5.58 1.68 -27.80
C LYS A 282 -6.76 1.24 -26.92
N PRO A 283 -8.01 1.53 -27.31
CA PRO A 283 -9.17 1.39 -26.42
C PRO A 283 -9.54 -0.06 -26.10
N TRP A 284 -9.17 -1.02 -26.94
CA TRP A 284 -9.62 -2.42 -26.84
C TRP A 284 -8.73 -3.28 -25.95
N ALA A 285 -7.44 -3.34 -26.27
CA ALA A 285 -6.47 -4.18 -25.56
C ALA A 285 -5.61 -3.39 -24.55
N GLY A 286 -5.69 -2.05 -24.57
CA GLY A 286 -4.79 -1.19 -23.82
C GLY A 286 -3.35 -1.22 -24.37
N TRP A 287 -2.43 -0.67 -23.58
CA TRP A 287 -1.01 -0.60 -23.90
C TRP A 287 -0.22 -1.82 -23.45
N GLY A 288 -0.77 -2.65 -22.56
CA GLY A 288 -0.08 -3.73 -21.87
C GLY A 288 0.01 -3.47 -20.37
N TRP A 289 0.10 -4.54 -19.59
CA TRP A 289 0.25 -4.44 -18.14
C TRP A 289 1.62 -3.89 -17.78
N GLY A 290 1.66 -2.81 -16.99
CA GLY A 290 2.90 -2.13 -16.62
C GLY A 290 3.51 -1.24 -17.72
N GLU A 291 2.76 -0.91 -18.77
CA GLU A 291 3.26 -0.14 -19.93
C GLU A 291 2.86 1.34 -19.90
N LEU A 292 2.26 1.83 -18.81
CA LEU A 292 1.75 3.20 -18.77
C LEU A 292 2.87 4.25 -18.88
N ASP A 293 4.00 4.03 -18.23
CA ASP A 293 5.15 4.93 -18.26
C ASP A 293 5.77 4.99 -19.67
N TYR A 294 5.93 3.83 -20.32
CA TYR A 294 6.36 3.71 -21.70
C TYR A 294 5.37 4.40 -22.64
N ALA A 295 4.08 4.05 -22.57
CA ALA A 295 3.02 4.63 -23.38
C ALA A 295 2.98 6.15 -23.27
N HIS A 296 3.14 6.65 -22.05
CA HIS A 296 3.22 8.08 -21.77
C HIS A 296 4.48 8.68 -22.39
N TYR A 297 5.67 8.09 -22.21
CA TYR A 297 6.93 8.56 -22.82
C TYR A 297 6.89 8.60 -24.36
N VAL A 298 6.43 7.52 -25.01
CA VAL A 298 6.44 7.44 -26.49
C VAL A 298 5.36 8.27 -27.16
N THR A 299 4.42 8.82 -26.39
CA THR A 299 3.33 9.65 -26.91
C THR A 299 3.66 11.14 -26.80
N VAL A 300 3.52 11.84 -27.94
CA VAL A 300 3.54 13.30 -27.97
C VAL A 300 2.10 13.79 -27.80
N PHE A 301 1.84 14.50 -26.71
CA PHE A 301 0.50 14.99 -26.39
C PHE A 301 0.20 16.31 -27.12
N PRO A 302 -1.06 16.53 -27.54
CA PRO A 302 -1.46 17.78 -28.20
C PRO A 302 -1.57 18.97 -27.21
N GLY A 303 -1.64 18.69 -25.91
CA GLY A 303 -1.74 19.69 -24.84
C GLY A 303 -0.64 19.54 -23.80
N GLU A 304 -0.91 20.01 -22.58
CA GLU A 304 0.04 19.92 -21.48
C GLU A 304 0.35 18.46 -21.13
N ARG A 305 1.64 18.15 -21.07
CA ARG A 305 2.14 16.83 -20.68
C ARG A 305 2.38 16.79 -19.17
N PHE A 306 1.97 15.71 -18.53
CA PHE A 306 2.32 15.44 -17.14
C PHE A 306 3.84 15.29 -17.00
N CYS A 307 4.48 16.05 -16.12
CA CYS A 307 5.94 16.22 -16.14
C CYS A 307 6.72 15.24 -15.25
N VAL A 308 6.03 14.43 -14.45
CA VAL A 308 6.66 13.37 -13.64
C VAL A 308 6.50 12.03 -14.36
N LEU A 309 7.46 11.13 -14.19
CA LEU A 309 7.34 9.75 -14.68
C LEU A 309 6.05 9.13 -14.13
N LEU A 310 5.20 8.64 -15.03
CA LEU A 310 3.83 8.21 -14.71
C LEU A 310 3.75 6.69 -14.65
N ASP A 311 3.93 6.11 -13.47
CA ASP A 311 3.85 4.67 -13.23
C ASP A 311 2.42 4.14 -12.99
N ASN A 312 1.47 5.03 -12.72
CA ASN A 312 0.07 4.67 -12.53
C ASN A 312 -0.90 5.83 -12.83
N ALA A 313 -2.15 5.50 -13.17
CA ALA A 313 -3.15 6.52 -13.53
C ALA A 313 -3.78 7.23 -12.31
N HIS A 314 -3.42 6.83 -11.09
CA HIS A 314 -3.96 7.35 -9.84
C HIS A 314 -5.50 7.30 -9.76
N ASN A 315 -6.07 6.31 -10.46
CA ASN A 315 -7.49 6.02 -10.53
C ASN A 315 -7.62 4.61 -11.11
N LEU A 316 -8.12 3.66 -10.31
CA LEU A 316 -8.13 2.23 -10.68
C LEU A 316 -8.88 1.95 -12.00
N PRO A 317 -10.11 2.47 -12.23
CA PRO A 317 -10.78 2.31 -13.52
C PRO A 317 -9.97 2.83 -14.71
N LEU A 318 -9.40 4.03 -14.62
CA LEU A 318 -8.58 4.59 -15.70
C LEU A 318 -7.31 3.77 -15.92
N HIS A 319 -6.69 3.28 -14.85
CA HIS A 319 -5.49 2.46 -14.94
C HIS A 319 -5.77 1.12 -15.63
N LEU A 320 -6.86 0.43 -15.27
CA LEU A 320 -7.28 -0.78 -15.97
C LEU A 320 -7.60 -0.50 -17.44
N ALA A 321 -8.20 0.65 -17.75
CA ALA A 321 -8.55 1.01 -19.12
C ALA A 321 -7.32 1.30 -19.99
N VAL A 322 -6.29 1.96 -19.46
CA VAL A 322 -5.08 2.29 -20.24
C VAL A 322 -4.19 1.08 -20.44
N GLU A 323 -4.09 0.18 -19.46
CA GLU A 323 -3.21 -1.00 -19.55
C GLU A 323 -3.88 -2.19 -20.23
N LEU A 324 -5.13 -2.50 -19.87
CA LEU A 324 -5.85 -3.71 -20.32
C LEU A 324 -7.01 -3.43 -21.27
N GLY A 325 -7.31 -2.16 -21.51
CA GLY A 325 -8.40 -1.71 -22.39
C GLY A 325 -9.72 -1.45 -21.67
N VAL A 326 -10.56 -0.64 -22.34
CA VAL A 326 -11.90 -0.24 -21.88
C VAL A 326 -12.82 -1.44 -21.59
N PRO A 327 -12.84 -2.53 -22.40
CA PRO A 327 -13.69 -3.68 -22.10
C PRO A 327 -13.39 -4.30 -20.74
N VAL A 328 -12.11 -4.48 -20.38
CA VAL A 328 -11.71 -5.07 -19.10
C VAL A 328 -12.09 -4.15 -17.94
N ALA A 329 -11.82 -2.84 -18.07
CA ALA A 329 -12.19 -1.85 -17.06
C ALA A 329 -13.71 -1.80 -16.82
N LEU A 330 -14.52 -1.85 -17.88
CA LEU A 330 -15.98 -1.87 -17.80
C LEU A 330 -16.51 -3.15 -17.16
N ILE A 331 -15.98 -4.32 -17.52
CA ILE A 331 -16.37 -5.60 -16.90
C ILE A 331 -16.07 -5.56 -15.40
N PHE A 332 -14.89 -5.09 -15.01
CA PHE A 332 -14.51 -4.95 -13.61
C PHE A 332 -15.47 -4.00 -12.86
N CYS A 333 -15.69 -2.80 -13.40
CA CYS A 333 -16.57 -1.81 -12.78
C CYS A 333 -18.02 -2.32 -12.69
N ALA A 334 -18.54 -2.94 -13.74
CA ALA A 334 -19.86 -3.53 -13.76
C ALA A 334 -19.99 -4.67 -12.74
N ALA A 335 -18.99 -5.54 -12.62
CA ALA A 335 -18.97 -6.61 -11.63
C ALA A 335 -19.03 -6.06 -10.19
N VAL A 336 -18.22 -5.04 -9.89
CA VAL A 336 -18.23 -4.37 -8.58
C VAL A 336 -19.60 -3.72 -8.29
N VAL A 337 -20.15 -2.95 -9.24
CA VAL A 337 -21.46 -2.30 -9.09
C VAL A 337 -22.56 -3.34 -8.89
N VAL A 338 -22.63 -4.37 -9.75
CA VAL A 338 -23.62 -5.44 -9.63
C VAL A 338 -23.48 -6.15 -8.28
N TRP A 339 -22.26 -6.43 -7.82
CA TRP A 339 -22.04 -7.05 -6.51
C TRP A 339 -22.54 -6.18 -5.36
N VAL A 340 -22.20 -4.88 -5.35
CA VAL A 340 -22.67 -3.91 -4.34
C VAL A 340 -24.20 -3.80 -4.35
N LEU A 341 -24.81 -3.70 -5.54
CA LEU A 341 -26.27 -3.62 -5.68
C LEU A 341 -26.98 -4.90 -5.20
N ARG A 342 -26.36 -6.07 -5.38
CA ARG A 342 -26.90 -7.35 -4.91
C ARG A 342 -26.76 -7.52 -3.40
N GLU A 343 -25.60 -7.17 -2.85
CA GLU A 343 -25.33 -7.32 -1.42
C GLU A 343 -26.00 -6.23 -0.56
N LYS A 344 -26.37 -5.10 -1.16
CA LYS A 344 -27.13 -3.99 -0.52
C LYS A 344 -26.51 -3.56 0.83
N PRO A 345 -25.24 -3.12 0.88
CA PRO A 345 -24.56 -2.77 2.12
C PRO A 345 -25.32 -1.76 2.99
N TRP A 346 -26.08 -0.84 2.40
CA TRP A 346 -26.91 0.12 3.12
C TRP A 346 -28.06 -0.50 3.94
N ARG A 347 -28.39 -1.78 3.71
CA ARG A 347 -29.35 -2.56 4.51
C ARG A 347 -28.67 -3.61 5.40
N GLU A 348 -27.35 -3.64 5.43
CA GLU A 348 -26.60 -4.62 6.20
C GLU A 348 -26.82 -4.43 7.70
N THR A 349 -27.10 -5.53 8.40
CA THR A 349 -27.32 -5.55 9.85
C THR A 349 -26.29 -6.41 10.57
N ASP A 350 -25.59 -7.30 9.86
CA ASP A 350 -24.50 -8.10 10.44
C ASP A 350 -23.29 -7.17 10.72
N PRO A 351 -22.88 -7.01 11.99
CA PRO A 351 -21.77 -6.12 12.32
C PRO A 351 -20.44 -6.52 11.67
N ALA A 352 -20.17 -7.81 11.50
CA ALA A 352 -18.92 -8.26 10.87
C ALA A 352 -18.86 -7.80 9.41
N ARG A 353 -20.01 -7.83 8.74
CA ARG A 353 -20.15 -7.39 7.35
C ARG A 353 -20.13 -5.87 7.24
N GLN A 354 -20.70 -5.14 8.19
CA GLN A 354 -20.58 -3.67 8.26
C GLN A 354 -19.12 -3.23 8.41
N LEU A 355 -18.33 -3.91 9.26
CA LEU A 355 -16.89 -3.65 9.36
C LEU A 355 -16.20 -3.82 7.99
N ALA A 356 -16.43 -4.96 7.34
CA ALA A 356 -15.83 -5.29 6.04
C ALA A 356 -16.24 -4.30 4.94
N TRP A 357 -17.52 -3.92 4.86
CA TRP A 357 -18.00 -2.92 3.91
C TRP A 357 -17.35 -1.56 4.13
N GLY A 358 -17.14 -1.14 5.38
CA GLY A 358 -16.42 0.11 5.64
C GLY A 358 -14.94 0.05 5.26
N VAL A 359 -14.27 -1.09 5.48
CA VAL A 359 -12.89 -1.30 4.98
C VAL A 359 -12.85 -1.18 3.45
N LEU A 360 -13.74 -1.86 2.73
CA LEU A 360 -13.80 -1.81 1.27
C LEU A 360 -14.19 -0.43 0.74
N ALA A 361 -15.06 0.30 1.44
CA ALA A 361 -15.44 1.66 1.06
C ALA A 361 -14.24 2.63 1.19
N LEU A 362 -13.47 2.52 2.29
CA LEU A 362 -12.28 3.34 2.51
C LEU A 362 -11.15 3.06 1.52
N VAL A 363 -10.85 1.77 1.29
CA VAL A 363 -9.83 1.36 0.29
C VAL A 363 -10.32 1.67 -1.12
N GLY A 364 -11.59 1.41 -1.43
CA GLY A 364 -12.20 1.72 -2.73
C GLY A 364 -12.14 3.21 -3.05
N LEU A 365 -12.51 4.08 -2.10
CA LEU A 365 -12.38 5.53 -2.26
C LEU A 365 -10.93 5.94 -2.51
N HIS A 366 -9.98 5.35 -1.77
CA HIS A 366 -8.56 5.61 -1.98
C HIS A 366 -8.11 5.15 -3.38
N SER A 367 -8.58 4.01 -3.87
CA SER A 367 -8.33 3.49 -5.22
C SER A 367 -8.91 4.34 -6.37
N LEU A 368 -9.80 5.29 -6.08
CA LEU A 368 -10.29 6.24 -7.09
C LEU A 368 -9.38 7.47 -7.24
N LEU A 369 -8.48 7.68 -6.27
CA LEU A 369 -7.62 8.88 -6.18
C LEU A 369 -6.12 8.55 -6.22
N GLU A 370 -5.77 7.31 -5.91
CA GLU A 370 -4.41 6.76 -5.82
C GLU A 370 -4.46 5.24 -6.06
N PHE A 371 -3.34 4.55 -5.82
CA PHE A 371 -3.12 3.13 -6.12
C PHE A 371 -2.79 2.29 -4.86
N PRO A 372 -3.60 2.32 -3.78
CA PRO A 372 -3.33 1.58 -2.55
C PRO A 372 -3.23 0.06 -2.75
N LEU A 373 -3.93 -0.49 -3.74
CA LEU A 373 -3.93 -1.92 -4.02
C LEU A 373 -2.61 -2.44 -4.62
N TRP A 374 -1.63 -1.58 -4.90
CA TRP A 374 -0.26 -1.98 -5.21
C TRP A 374 0.60 -2.19 -3.95
N TYR A 375 0.05 -1.88 -2.78
CA TYR A 375 0.74 -2.01 -1.49
C TYR A 375 0.15 -3.17 -0.69
N GLY A 376 1.03 -4.07 -0.25
CA GLY A 376 0.67 -5.28 0.47
C GLY A 376 -0.28 -5.10 1.67
N PRO A 377 -0.15 -4.06 2.52
CA PRO A 377 -1.06 -3.88 3.65
C PRO A 377 -2.52 -3.69 3.23
N PHE A 378 -2.75 -2.95 2.14
CA PHE A 378 -4.10 -2.69 1.62
C PHE A 378 -4.64 -3.88 0.83
N GLN A 379 -3.78 -4.62 0.12
CA GLN A 379 -4.16 -5.92 -0.48
C GLN A 379 -4.67 -6.89 0.59
N LEU A 380 -3.92 -7.02 1.70
CA LEU A 380 -4.28 -7.92 2.80
C LEU A 380 -5.65 -7.60 3.40
N VAL A 381 -5.88 -6.34 3.81
CA VAL A 381 -7.16 -5.97 4.44
C VAL A 381 -8.32 -6.03 3.46
N THR A 382 -8.08 -5.79 2.17
CA THR A 382 -9.09 -5.95 1.12
C THR A 382 -9.49 -7.42 0.97
N VAL A 383 -8.52 -8.33 0.89
CA VAL A 383 -8.78 -9.77 0.80
C VAL A 383 -9.51 -10.28 2.04
N VAL A 384 -9.09 -9.86 3.24
CA VAL A 384 -9.77 -10.24 4.49
C VAL A 384 -11.20 -9.69 4.53
N ALA A 385 -11.42 -8.44 4.11
CA ALA A 385 -12.75 -7.85 4.05
C ALA A 385 -13.67 -8.55 3.02
N VAL A 386 -13.17 -8.86 1.81
CA VAL A 386 -13.92 -9.65 0.82
C VAL A 386 -14.25 -11.03 1.37
N ALA A 387 -13.31 -11.68 2.06
CA ALA A 387 -13.54 -12.99 2.65
C ALA A 387 -14.63 -12.94 3.76
N LEU A 388 -14.73 -11.84 4.53
CA LEU A 388 -15.80 -11.60 5.52
C LEU A 388 -17.17 -11.40 4.87
N LEU A 389 -17.20 -10.90 3.64
CA LEU A 389 -18.44 -10.75 2.89
C LEU A 389 -18.84 -12.01 2.11
N TRP A 390 -17.94 -12.99 1.99
CA TRP A 390 -18.13 -14.20 1.20
C TRP A 390 -19.11 -15.16 1.87
N ARG A 391 -20.28 -15.36 1.24
CA ARG A 391 -21.40 -16.16 1.80
C ARG A 391 -21.32 -17.66 1.49
N TRP A 392 -20.48 -18.07 0.53
CA TRP A 392 -20.46 -19.47 0.06
C TRP A 392 -19.82 -20.39 1.10
N GLN A 393 -20.55 -21.39 1.55
CA GLN A 393 -20.03 -22.44 2.43
C GLN A 393 -19.11 -23.37 1.63
N LEU A 394 -17.86 -23.51 2.07
CA LEU A 394 -16.92 -24.43 1.42
C LEU A 394 -17.55 -25.84 1.35
N PRO A 395 -17.49 -26.52 0.20
CA PRO A 395 -17.95 -27.90 0.09
C PRO A 395 -17.29 -28.79 1.15
N GLY A 396 -17.99 -29.82 1.65
CA GLY A 396 -17.48 -30.68 2.72
C GLY A 396 -16.11 -31.29 2.44
N TRP A 397 -15.80 -31.61 1.18
CA TRP A 397 -14.48 -32.12 0.78
C TRP A 397 -13.34 -31.11 0.98
N ALA A 398 -13.61 -29.81 0.86
CA ALA A 398 -12.63 -28.75 1.08
C ALA A 398 -12.25 -28.60 2.56
N SER A 399 -13.07 -29.15 3.47
CA SER A 399 -12.79 -29.21 4.91
C SER A 399 -12.07 -30.50 5.34
N SER A 400 -11.85 -31.45 4.41
CA SER A 400 -11.15 -32.70 4.67
C SER A 400 -9.71 -32.46 5.15
N LEU A 401 -9.16 -33.40 5.93
CA LEU A 401 -7.78 -33.31 6.39
C LEU A 401 -6.79 -33.29 5.21
N GLY A 402 -7.08 -34.04 4.15
CA GLY A 402 -6.29 -34.06 2.92
C GLY A 402 -6.27 -32.69 2.22
N ALA A 403 -7.44 -32.08 2.01
CA ALA A 403 -7.54 -30.74 1.41
C ALA A 403 -6.82 -29.68 2.25
N ARG A 404 -6.94 -29.74 3.59
CA ARG A 404 -6.23 -28.83 4.50
C ARG A 404 -4.72 -28.99 4.44
N ARG A 405 -4.21 -30.23 4.40
CA ARG A 405 -2.77 -30.50 4.24
C ARG A 405 -2.28 -30.04 2.87
N GLY A 406 -3.05 -30.25 1.81
CA GLY A 406 -2.75 -29.75 0.48
C GLY A 406 -2.66 -28.22 0.44
N ALA A 407 -3.65 -27.53 1.00
CA ALA A 407 -3.65 -26.08 1.12
C ALA A 407 -2.45 -25.56 1.92
N ALA A 408 -2.15 -26.19 3.07
CA ALA A 408 -0.97 -25.84 3.87
C ALA A 408 0.34 -26.06 3.10
N ALA A 409 0.47 -27.16 2.36
CA ALA A 409 1.63 -27.43 1.52
C ALA A 409 1.81 -26.39 0.41
N ILE A 410 0.72 -25.97 -0.26
CA ILE A 410 0.74 -24.89 -1.26
C ILE A 410 1.21 -23.58 -0.63
N ILE A 411 0.70 -23.24 0.56
CA ILE A 411 1.09 -22.01 1.26
C ILE A 411 2.56 -22.06 1.68
N LEU A 412 3.03 -23.20 2.20
CA LEU A 412 4.45 -23.39 2.54
C LEU A 412 5.36 -23.33 1.32
N ALA A 413 4.94 -23.90 0.19
CA ALA A 413 5.65 -23.77 -1.08
C ALA A 413 5.69 -22.30 -1.56
N GLY A 414 4.58 -21.57 -1.43
CA GLY A 414 4.52 -20.15 -1.70
C GLY A 414 5.44 -19.31 -0.81
N LEU A 415 5.52 -19.64 0.49
CA LEU A 415 6.46 -19.01 1.43
C LEU A 415 7.91 -19.32 1.08
N ALA A 416 8.23 -20.56 0.69
CA ALA A 416 9.57 -20.95 0.24
C ALA A 416 9.96 -20.22 -1.05
N LEU A 417 9.03 -20.09 -2.01
CA LEU A 417 9.22 -19.29 -3.21
C LEU A 417 9.43 -17.82 -2.86
N GLY A 418 8.61 -17.26 -1.96
CA GLY A 418 8.77 -15.88 -1.48
C GLY A 418 10.13 -15.64 -0.82
N ALA A 419 10.63 -16.59 -0.03
CA ALA A 419 11.97 -16.52 0.55
C ALA A 419 13.06 -16.58 -0.53
N TYR A 420 12.88 -17.41 -1.56
CA TYR A 420 13.79 -17.46 -2.71
C TYR A 420 13.80 -16.14 -3.50
N VAL A 421 12.63 -15.57 -3.80
CA VAL A 421 12.49 -14.26 -4.45
C VAL A 421 13.13 -13.17 -3.58
N GLY A 422 12.93 -13.21 -2.26
CA GLY A 422 13.56 -12.28 -1.31
C GLY A 422 15.09 -12.39 -1.28
N TRP A 423 15.63 -13.61 -1.33
CA TRP A 423 17.06 -13.84 -1.44
C TRP A 423 17.63 -13.33 -2.78
N ASP A 424 16.91 -13.55 -3.88
CA ASP A 424 17.33 -13.08 -5.20
C ASP A 424 17.29 -11.55 -5.30
N PHE A 425 16.24 -10.92 -4.75
CA PHE A 425 16.15 -9.46 -4.62
C PHE A 425 17.30 -8.90 -3.78
N TYR A 426 17.60 -9.53 -2.65
CA TYR A 426 18.74 -9.12 -1.81
C TYR A 426 20.06 -9.16 -2.59
N ARG A 427 20.30 -10.20 -3.41
CA ARG A 427 21.49 -10.32 -4.25
C ARG A 427 21.57 -9.21 -5.30
N VAL A 428 20.51 -9.03 -6.08
CA VAL A 428 20.46 -8.02 -7.15
C VAL A 428 20.52 -6.60 -6.57
N GLY A 429 19.88 -6.37 -5.43
CA GLY A 429 19.91 -5.09 -4.72
C GLY A 429 21.30 -4.62 -4.29
N GLN A 430 22.32 -5.51 -4.28
CA GLN A 430 23.70 -5.09 -4.02
C GLN A 430 24.29 -4.20 -5.11
N LEU A 431 23.78 -4.27 -6.35
CA LEU A 431 24.21 -3.41 -7.46
C LEU A 431 23.91 -1.93 -7.20
N TYR A 432 22.86 -1.66 -6.41
CA TYR A 432 22.39 -0.31 -6.08
C TYR A 432 22.96 0.24 -4.76
N ARG A 433 23.89 -0.50 -4.13
CA ARG A 433 24.52 -0.08 -2.88
C ARG A 433 25.94 0.45 -3.11
N PRO A 434 26.40 1.43 -2.32
CA PRO A 434 27.80 1.79 -2.25
C PRO A 434 28.68 0.58 -1.92
N LEU A 435 29.90 0.53 -2.46
CA LEU A 435 30.82 -0.61 -2.28
C LEU A 435 31.11 -0.92 -0.80
N ALA A 436 31.18 0.10 0.06
CA ALA A 436 31.43 -0.05 1.50
C ALA A 436 30.32 -0.85 2.21
N ASP A 437 29.07 -0.68 1.77
CA ASP A 437 27.88 -1.28 2.39
C ASP A 437 27.55 -2.68 1.85
N ARG A 438 28.32 -3.16 0.86
CA ARG A 438 28.17 -4.50 0.30
C ARG A 438 28.84 -5.54 1.19
N PRO A 439 28.27 -6.75 1.30
CA PRO A 439 28.94 -7.90 1.91
C PRO A 439 30.33 -8.11 1.29
N PRO A 440 31.36 -8.50 2.07
CA PRO A 440 32.72 -8.66 1.55
C PRO A 440 32.82 -9.53 0.29
N SER A 441 32.04 -10.61 0.21
CA SER A 441 31.99 -11.53 -0.94
C SER A 441 31.44 -10.90 -2.23
N LEU A 442 30.71 -9.78 -2.13
CA LEU A 442 30.03 -9.10 -3.23
C LEU A 442 30.64 -7.73 -3.56
N ARG A 443 31.80 -7.37 -2.99
CA ARG A 443 32.51 -6.11 -3.29
C ARG A 443 33.25 -6.12 -4.62
N GLN A 444 33.66 -7.30 -5.09
CA GLN A 444 34.34 -7.52 -6.36
C GLN A 444 33.45 -8.34 -7.29
N ASP A 445 33.51 -8.06 -8.60
CA ASP A 445 32.76 -8.77 -9.66
C ASP A 445 31.27 -8.93 -9.35
N THR A 446 30.65 -7.92 -8.72
CA THR A 446 29.28 -8.02 -8.20
C THR A 446 28.30 -8.44 -9.28
N VAL A 447 28.36 -7.78 -10.45
CA VAL A 447 27.51 -8.05 -11.62
C VAL A 447 27.59 -9.52 -12.02
N ARG A 448 28.79 -10.08 -12.16
CA ARG A 448 28.97 -11.50 -12.54
C ARG A 448 28.35 -12.44 -11.50
N LYS A 449 28.41 -12.10 -10.21
CA LYS A 449 27.91 -12.92 -9.11
C LYS A 449 26.39 -12.87 -8.93
N VAL A 450 25.75 -11.75 -9.30
CA VAL A 450 24.32 -11.51 -9.04
C VAL A 450 23.48 -11.36 -10.30
N GLY A 451 24.10 -11.17 -11.47
CA GLY A 451 23.41 -10.86 -12.72
C GLY A 451 22.59 -12.01 -13.30
N ASN A 452 22.87 -13.25 -12.91
CA ASN A 452 21.98 -14.37 -13.22
C ASN A 452 20.83 -14.41 -12.20
N THR A 453 19.70 -13.84 -12.61
CA THR A 453 18.47 -13.72 -11.82
C THR A 453 17.26 -14.15 -12.67
N PRO A 454 16.33 -14.96 -12.11
CA PRO A 454 15.07 -15.29 -12.79
C PRO A 454 14.01 -14.19 -12.69
N PHE A 455 14.09 -13.25 -11.75
CA PHE A 455 13.01 -12.30 -11.45
C PHE A 455 13.37 -10.83 -11.69
N PHE A 456 14.64 -10.46 -11.61
CA PHE A 456 15.06 -9.05 -11.55
C PHE A 456 16.02 -8.67 -12.68
N THR A 457 15.78 -9.23 -13.88
CA THR A 457 16.65 -9.01 -15.05
C THR A 457 16.68 -7.54 -15.44
N ASP A 458 15.54 -6.85 -15.42
CA ASP A 458 15.47 -5.43 -15.77
C ASP A 458 16.24 -4.54 -14.79
N GLN A 459 16.29 -4.89 -13.50
CA GLN A 459 17.09 -4.17 -12.52
C GLN A 459 18.59 -4.42 -12.72
N VAL A 460 18.98 -5.63 -13.11
CA VAL A 460 20.38 -5.92 -13.48
C VAL A 460 20.76 -5.12 -14.73
N ASP A 461 19.93 -5.18 -15.77
CA ASP A 461 20.13 -4.48 -17.04
C ASP A 461 20.20 -2.96 -16.82
N PHE A 462 19.32 -2.41 -15.98
CA PHE A 462 19.31 -1.00 -15.63
C PHE A 462 20.59 -0.58 -14.90
N ALA A 463 21.00 -1.35 -13.89
CA ALA A 463 22.24 -1.08 -13.17
C ALA A 463 23.45 -1.10 -14.13
N LEU A 464 23.48 -2.08 -15.05
CA LEU A 464 24.53 -2.20 -16.07
C LEU A 464 24.54 -1.03 -17.04
N LEU A 465 23.40 -0.71 -17.65
CA LEU A 465 23.29 0.38 -18.63
C LEU A 465 23.84 1.69 -18.07
N THR A 466 23.58 1.95 -16.79
CA THR A 466 24.02 3.19 -16.13
C THR A 466 25.49 3.23 -15.71
N THR A 467 26.26 2.17 -15.98
CA THR A 467 27.68 2.05 -15.63
C THR A 467 28.58 1.71 -16.82
N ILE A 468 28.01 1.27 -17.95
CA ILE A 468 28.76 0.96 -19.17
C ILE A 468 29.09 2.26 -19.89
N GLU A 469 30.36 2.46 -20.23
CA GLU A 469 30.78 3.51 -21.16
C GLU A 469 30.41 3.09 -22.60
N LEU A 470 29.67 3.96 -23.29
CA LEU A 470 29.28 3.73 -24.67
C LEU A 470 30.49 3.90 -25.61
N SER A 471 30.65 2.96 -26.54
CA SER A 471 31.67 2.97 -27.58
C SER A 471 31.12 2.36 -28.88
N PRO A 472 31.77 2.61 -30.04
CA PRO A 472 31.32 2.03 -31.30
C PRO A 472 31.24 0.48 -31.30
N SER A 473 32.08 -0.19 -30.50
CA SER A 473 32.12 -1.66 -30.44
C SER A 473 31.00 -2.27 -29.60
N ASN A 474 30.41 -1.52 -28.67
CA ASN A 474 29.31 -2.00 -27.82
C ASN A 474 27.96 -1.31 -28.11
N ALA A 475 27.90 -0.37 -29.06
CA ALA A 475 26.72 0.41 -29.38
C ALA A 475 25.48 -0.46 -29.67
N GLY A 476 25.63 -1.57 -30.40
CA GLY A 476 24.53 -2.50 -30.67
C GLY A 476 23.93 -3.13 -29.41
N GLN A 477 24.77 -3.48 -28.43
CA GLN A 477 24.33 -4.03 -27.15
C GLN A 477 23.63 -2.97 -26.29
N VAL A 478 24.22 -1.77 -26.20
CA VAL A 478 23.64 -0.65 -25.45
C VAL A 478 22.28 -0.27 -26.01
N PHE A 479 22.16 -0.17 -27.33
CA PHE A 479 20.89 0.11 -28.01
C PHE A 479 19.82 -0.93 -27.67
N GLY A 480 20.14 -2.22 -27.79
CA GLY A 480 19.20 -3.30 -27.50
C GLY A 480 18.73 -3.30 -26.04
N VAL A 481 19.64 -3.11 -25.09
CA VAL A 481 19.32 -3.06 -23.65
C VAL A 481 18.53 -1.81 -23.30
N ALA A 482 18.94 -0.64 -23.79
CA ALA A 482 18.23 0.62 -23.54
C ALA A 482 16.81 0.60 -24.12
N ASN A 483 16.63 0.02 -25.31
CA ASN A 483 15.32 -0.12 -25.93
C ASN A 483 14.40 -1.04 -25.11
N LYS A 484 14.92 -2.16 -24.59
CA LYS A 484 14.19 -3.01 -23.65
C LYS A 484 13.80 -2.23 -22.39
N LEU A 485 14.73 -1.47 -21.82
CA LEU A 485 14.52 -0.74 -20.56
C LEU A 485 13.57 0.45 -20.67
N LEU A 486 13.25 0.94 -21.87
CA LEU A 486 12.17 1.92 -22.03
C LEU A 486 10.81 1.40 -21.52
N HIS A 487 10.59 0.08 -21.57
CA HIS A 487 9.39 -0.57 -21.05
C HIS A 487 9.44 -0.82 -19.52
N PHE A 488 10.58 -0.54 -18.89
CA PHE A 488 10.78 -0.72 -17.46
C PHE A 488 10.88 0.62 -16.71
N SER A 489 11.62 1.58 -17.26
CA SER A 489 11.79 2.92 -16.71
C SER A 489 12.27 3.87 -17.82
N PRO A 490 11.36 4.53 -18.57
CA PRO A 490 11.72 5.46 -19.64
C PRO A 490 12.19 6.81 -19.09
N GLU A 491 13.35 6.81 -18.43
CA GLU A 491 13.96 7.98 -17.79
C GLU A 491 15.25 8.43 -18.51
N PRO A 492 15.76 9.64 -18.25
CA PRO A 492 16.94 10.18 -18.95
C PRO A 492 18.13 9.22 -19.01
N ARG A 493 18.39 8.48 -17.91
CA ARG A 493 19.49 7.50 -17.82
C ARG A 493 19.36 6.30 -18.76
N VAL A 494 18.18 6.07 -19.32
CA VAL A 494 17.92 5.04 -20.35
C VAL A 494 17.83 5.68 -21.73
N ILE A 495 17.18 6.84 -21.83
CA ILE A 495 16.91 7.54 -23.08
C ILE A 495 18.20 8.09 -23.71
N GLU A 496 19.11 8.65 -22.92
CA GLU A 496 20.37 9.23 -23.41
C GLU A 496 21.26 8.15 -24.08
N PRO A 497 21.61 7.02 -23.42
CA PRO A 497 22.35 5.95 -24.07
C PRO A 497 21.65 5.37 -25.29
N LEU A 498 20.32 5.32 -25.29
CA LEU A 498 19.54 4.86 -26.45
C LEU A 498 19.77 5.75 -27.68
N ILE A 499 19.64 7.08 -27.52
CA ILE A 499 19.82 8.03 -28.62
C ILE A 499 21.28 8.04 -29.11
N GLU A 500 22.24 8.02 -28.19
CA GLU A 500 23.66 8.03 -28.53
C GLU A 500 24.06 6.75 -29.27
N SER A 501 23.65 5.58 -28.77
CA SER A 501 23.94 4.31 -29.42
C SER A 501 23.25 4.18 -30.77
N ALA A 502 22.00 4.64 -30.91
CA ALA A 502 21.32 4.70 -32.21
C ALA A 502 22.09 5.56 -33.22
N THR A 503 22.59 6.72 -32.79
CA THR A 503 23.39 7.62 -33.63
C THR A 503 24.71 6.96 -34.07
N MET A 504 25.42 6.27 -33.17
CA MET A 504 26.65 5.53 -33.50
C MET A 504 26.43 4.39 -34.50
N LEU A 505 25.24 3.80 -34.49
CA LEU A 505 24.84 2.73 -35.41
C LEU A 505 24.32 3.25 -36.75
N GLY A 506 24.19 4.58 -36.93
CA GLY A 506 23.59 5.18 -38.13
C GLY A 506 22.07 4.99 -38.20
N LEU A 507 21.40 4.75 -37.07
CA LEU A 507 19.94 4.62 -36.97
C LEU A 507 19.32 6.00 -36.76
N ASP A 508 19.48 6.88 -37.74
CA ASP A 508 19.14 8.30 -37.64
C ASP A 508 17.63 8.53 -37.37
N ASP A 509 16.77 7.71 -37.95
CA ASP A 509 15.32 7.79 -37.75
C ASP A 509 14.91 7.46 -36.30
N GLU A 510 15.52 6.43 -35.71
CA GLU A 510 15.29 6.04 -34.30
C GLU A 510 15.82 7.10 -33.34
N ALA A 511 17.04 7.60 -33.60
CA ALA A 511 17.61 8.69 -32.83
C ALA A 511 16.70 9.93 -32.87
N ALA A 512 16.23 10.33 -34.06
CA ALA A 512 15.31 11.46 -34.22
C ALA A 512 13.96 11.24 -33.54
N PHE A 513 13.42 10.02 -33.61
CA PHE A 513 12.18 9.63 -32.96
C PHE A 513 12.25 9.82 -31.43
N HIS A 514 13.32 9.34 -30.80
CA HIS A 514 13.53 9.46 -29.36
C HIS A 514 13.95 10.86 -28.94
N LEU A 515 14.75 11.57 -29.74
CA LEU A 515 15.19 12.94 -29.45
C LEU A 515 14.01 13.90 -29.28
N LYS A 516 13.02 13.82 -30.18
CA LYS A 516 11.80 14.63 -30.11
C LYS A 516 11.04 14.38 -28.79
N ARG A 517 10.93 13.12 -28.39
CA ARG A 517 10.21 12.70 -27.18
C ARG A 517 10.97 13.03 -25.92
N TYR A 518 12.29 12.87 -25.93
CA TYR A 518 13.15 13.21 -24.80
C TYR A 518 13.01 14.70 -24.45
N ARG A 519 13.11 15.58 -25.45
CA ARG A 519 12.91 17.02 -25.28
C ARG A 519 11.53 17.36 -24.69
N ALA A 520 10.49 16.66 -25.12
CA ALA A 520 9.13 16.89 -24.63
C ALA A 520 8.90 16.34 -23.21
N ALA A 521 9.49 15.19 -22.88
CA ALA A 521 9.28 14.52 -21.61
C ALA A 521 10.15 15.08 -20.48
N TYR A 522 11.39 15.44 -20.78
CA TYR A 522 12.40 15.87 -19.81
C TYR A 522 13.18 17.08 -20.36
N PRO A 523 12.54 18.25 -20.54
CA PRO A 523 13.17 19.39 -21.20
C PRO A 523 14.44 19.88 -20.49
N ALA A 524 14.46 19.84 -19.15
CA ALA A 524 15.62 20.28 -18.37
C ALA A 524 16.81 19.31 -18.47
N ASP A 525 16.56 17.99 -18.40
CA ASP A 525 17.60 16.97 -18.59
C ASP A 525 18.14 16.98 -20.02
N TYR A 526 17.26 17.09 -21.00
CA TYR A 526 17.62 17.22 -22.41
C TYR A 526 18.59 18.38 -22.65
N GLU A 527 18.31 19.56 -22.06
CA GLU A 527 19.18 20.71 -22.20
C GLU A 527 20.56 20.50 -21.57
N ARG A 528 20.62 19.90 -20.37
CA ARG A 528 21.89 19.55 -19.72
C ARG A 528 22.71 18.57 -20.57
N TRP A 529 22.07 17.51 -21.05
CA TRP A 529 22.71 16.50 -21.91
C TRP A 529 23.26 17.12 -23.20
N ARG A 530 22.47 17.97 -23.87
CA ARG A 530 22.87 18.69 -25.09
C ARG A 530 24.07 19.63 -24.86
N GLU A 531 24.15 20.29 -23.70
CA GLU A 531 25.27 21.15 -23.34
C GLU A 531 26.55 20.36 -23.07
N GLN A 532 26.45 19.23 -22.36
CA GLN A 532 27.59 18.34 -22.12
C GLN A 532 28.17 17.80 -23.43
N GLY A 533 27.32 17.32 -24.34
CA GLY A 533 27.74 16.88 -25.67
C GLY A 533 28.47 17.98 -26.45
N ARG A 534 27.94 19.22 -26.44
CA ARG A 534 28.60 20.37 -27.08
C ARG A 534 29.97 20.70 -26.48
N ARG A 535 30.12 20.65 -25.15
CA ARG A 535 31.41 20.87 -24.48
C ARG A 535 32.44 19.82 -24.92
N ILE A 536 32.06 18.55 -24.90
CA ILE A 536 32.93 17.43 -25.32
C ILE A 536 33.37 17.62 -26.78
N SER A 537 32.44 17.90 -27.70
CA SER A 537 32.78 18.17 -29.10
C SER A 537 33.65 19.43 -29.31
N SER A 538 33.51 20.45 -28.45
CA SER A 538 34.35 21.65 -28.53
C SER A 538 35.79 21.46 -28.03
N HIS A 539 36.01 20.51 -27.12
CA HIS A 539 37.33 20.11 -26.64
C HIS A 539 38.04 19.09 -27.56
N LEU A 540 37.30 18.47 -28.49
CA LEU A 540 37.80 17.50 -29.47
C LEU A 540 38.06 18.12 -30.86
N LYS A 541 38.09 19.46 -30.99
CA LYS A 541 38.58 20.09 -32.23
C LYS A 541 40.10 19.90 -32.34
N PRO A 542 40.61 19.63 -33.57
CA PRO A 542 41.93 19.05 -33.84
C PRO A 542 43.11 19.91 -33.36
#